data_AF-A0A931XYP8-F1
#
_entry.id   AF-A0A931XYP8-F1
#
_cell.length_a   1.000
_cell.length_b   1.000
_cell.length_c   1.000
_cell.angle_alpha   90.00
_cell.angle_beta   90.00
_cell.angle_gamma   90.00
#
_symmetry.space_group_name_H-M   'P 1'
#
loop_
_entity.id
_entity.type
_entity.pdbx_description
1 polymer ?
#
loop_
_entity_poly.entity_id
_entity_poly.type
_entity_poly.pdbx_seq_one_letter_code
_entity_poly.pdbx_strand_id
1 'polypeptide(L)'
;MARINLPAFFLAVVSVSVAACGDDSSGSEAQRRGVGAACTSNADCVEAGQTCLGFKGGYCGVQGCSKAGDCPGGSACVAHTDGKNYCFLICNDKPQCNTFRPVDVEANCSSSVTFVDGTKGAKACVPPS
;
A
#
# COMPACT_ATOMS: atom_id res chain seq x y z
N MET A 1 -41.69 -59.07 8.30
CA MET A 1 -40.50 -59.94 8.17
C MET A 1 -39.30 -59.03 7.93
N ALA A 2 -38.42 -58.93 8.91
CA ALA A 2 -37.25 -58.05 8.89
C ALA A 2 -36.08 -58.73 8.19
N ARG A 3 -35.30 -57.98 7.40
CA ARG A 3 -33.88 -58.26 7.17
C ARG A 3 -33.08 -56.96 7.16
N ILE A 4 -32.28 -56.84 8.21
CA ILE A 4 -31.23 -55.86 8.47
C ILE A 4 -30.04 -56.20 7.57
N ASN A 5 -29.46 -55.21 6.89
CA ASN A 5 -28.09 -55.28 6.38
C ASN A 5 -27.40 -53.94 6.62
N LEU A 6 -26.54 -53.92 7.65
CA LEU A 6 -25.44 -52.98 7.80
C LEU A 6 -24.18 -53.77 7.40
N PRO A 7 -23.18 -53.16 6.74
CA PRO A 7 -22.17 -52.51 7.56
C PRO A 7 -21.54 -51.24 6.96
N ALA A 8 -21.15 -50.36 7.89
CA ALA A 8 -19.92 -49.58 7.91
C ALA A 8 -19.35 -49.06 6.57
N PHE A 9 -19.57 -47.77 6.32
CA PHE A 9 -18.52 -46.93 5.72
C PHE A 9 -18.57 -45.54 6.35
N PHE A 10 -17.65 -45.32 7.28
CA PHE A 10 -17.11 -44.01 7.64
C PHE A 10 -16.88 -43.19 6.36
N LEU A 11 -17.35 -41.94 6.26
CA LEU A 11 -16.59 -40.83 5.66
C LEU A 11 -17.35 -39.50 5.67
N ALA A 12 -16.78 -38.58 6.47
CA ALA A 12 -16.58 -37.16 6.19
C ALA A 12 -17.78 -36.27 5.86
N VAL A 13 -18.24 -35.56 6.89
CA VAL A 13 -18.88 -34.24 6.76
C VAL A 13 -17.85 -33.27 6.15
N VAL A 14 -17.96 -32.99 4.85
CA VAL A 14 -17.17 -31.95 4.18
C VAL A 14 -17.91 -30.63 4.36
N SER A 15 -17.53 -29.91 5.42
CA SER A 15 -17.86 -28.50 5.62
C SER A 15 -17.19 -27.69 4.51
N VAL A 16 -17.93 -27.33 3.47
CA VAL A 16 -17.47 -26.39 2.44
C VAL A 16 -17.47 -24.99 3.08
N SER A 17 -16.35 -24.67 3.73
CA SER A 17 -16.00 -23.29 4.06
C SER A 17 -15.76 -22.58 2.74
N VAL A 18 -16.71 -21.74 2.32
CA VAL A 18 -16.48 -20.75 1.27
C VAL A 18 -15.28 -19.90 1.69
N ALA A 19 -14.12 -20.20 1.10
CA ALA A 19 -12.99 -19.31 1.08
C ALA A 19 -13.49 -18.01 0.44
N ALA A 20 -13.72 -16.99 1.26
CA ALA A 20 -13.77 -15.62 0.79
C ALA A 20 -12.45 -15.37 0.08
N CYS A 21 -12.48 -15.33 -1.25
CA CYS A 21 -11.36 -14.90 -2.07
C CYS A 21 -11.11 -13.43 -1.71
N GLY A 22 -10.18 -13.18 -0.80
CA GLY A 22 -9.53 -11.89 -0.68
C GLY A 22 -8.87 -11.60 -2.03
N ASP A 23 -9.15 -10.44 -2.59
CA ASP A 23 -8.52 -9.96 -3.81
C ASP A 23 -7.04 -9.64 -3.48
N ASP A 24 -6.21 -10.69 -3.43
CA ASP A 24 -4.76 -10.65 -3.14
C ASP A 24 -3.97 -10.07 -4.33
N SER A 25 -4.39 -8.92 -4.85
CA SER A 25 -3.46 -8.04 -5.54
C SER A 25 -2.70 -7.26 -4.48
N SER A 26 -1.45 -7.64 -4.23
CA SER A 26 -0.62 -7.16 -3.12
C SER A 26 -0.17 -5.69 -3.22
N GLY A 27 -1.10 -4.74 -3.36
CA GLY A 27 -0.83 -3.32 -3.33
C GLY A 27 -2.00 -2.46 -3.81
N SER A 28 -2.06 -1.23 -3.32
CA SER A 28 -2.99 -0.20 -3.84
C SER A 28 -2.63 0.20 -5.28
N GLU A 29 -3.54 0.89 -5.98
CA GLU A 29 -3.26 1.40 -7.34
C GLU A 29 -2.00 2.29 -7.39
N ALA A 30 -1.77 3.10 -6.37
CA ALA A 30 -0.57 3.92 -6.23
C ALA A 30 0.71 3.05 -6.17
N GLN A 31 0.68 1.93 -5.45
CA GLN A 31 1.78 0.97 -5.40
C GLN A 31 2.01 0.28 -6.75
N ARG A 32 0.95 -0.12 -7.45
CA ARG A 32 1.07 -0.68 -8.82
C ARG A 32 1.71 0.32 -9.77
N ARG A 33 1.47 1.61 -9.54
CA ARG A 33 2.05 2.74 -10.27
C ARG A 33 3.44 3.16 -9.75
N GLY A 34 4.02 2.42 -8.81
CA GLY A 34 5.37 2.66 -8.29
C GLY A 34 5.48 3.71 -7.17
N VAL A 35 4.38 4.32 -6.72
CA VAL A 35 4.42 5.27 -5.61
C VAL A 35 4.87 4.57 -4.33
N GLY A 36 5.90 5.11 -3.70
CA GLY A 36 6.48 4.61 -2.46
C GLY A 36 7.58 3.57 -2.61
N ALA A 37 7.89 3.14 -3.84
CA ALA A 37 9.06 2.31 -4.11
C ALA A 37 10.37 3.03 -3.79
N ALA A 38 11.37 2.27 -3.35
CA ALA A 38 12.75 2.76 -3.25
C ALA A 38 13.31 3.03 -4.66
N CYS A 39 14.20 4.02 -4.78
CA CYS A 39 14.79 4.40 -6.06
C CYS A 39 16.17 5.03 -5.88
N THR A 40 16.96 5.02 -6.95
CA THR A 40 18.28 5.67 -7.02
C THR A 40 18.31 6.78 -8.05
N SER A 41 17.43 6.70 -9.05
CA SER A 41 17.29 7.70 -10.11
C SER A 41 15.84 7.78 -10.59
N ASN A 42 15.51 8.84 -11.35
CA ASN A 42 14.17 8.98 -11.94
C ASN A 42 13.81 7.85 -12.91
N ALA A 43 14.79 7.13 -13.46
CA ALA A 43 14.55 6.02 -14.36
C ALA A 43 13.98 4.77 -13.64
N ASP A 44 14.09 4.71 -12.31
CA ASP A 44 13.54 3.62 -11.51
C ASP A 44 12.03 3.80 -11.25
N CYS A 45 11.49 5.00 -11.48
CA CYS A 45 10.08 5.30 -11.31
C CYS A 45 9.31 5.05 -12.60
N VAL A 46 8.28 4.22 -12.52
CA VAL A 46 7.61 3.63 -13.69
C VAL A 46 6.51 4.52 -14.28
N GLU A 47 6.04 5.52 -13.54
CA GLU A 47 4.94 6.38 -13.96
C GLU A 47 5.41 7.74 -14.47
N ALA A 48 4.80 8.21 -15.55
CA ALA A 48 5.02 9.56 -16.06
C ALA A 48 4.69 10.61 -14.99
N GLY A 49 5.63 11.53 -14.74
CA GLY A 49 5.49 12.59 -13.74
C GLY A 49 5.97 12.22 -12.34
N GLN A 50 6.38 10.97 -12.10
CA GLN A 50 7.11 10.62 -10.89
C GLN A 50 8.59 11.02 -10.99
N THR A 51 9.16 11.36 -9.85
CA THR A 51 10.60 11.57 -9.69
C THR A 51 11.08 10.76 -8.51
N CYS A 52 12.37 10.43 -8.52
CA CYS A 52 13.02 9.83 -7.37
C CYS A 52 13.31 10.93 -6.36
N LEU A 53 12.47 11.00 -5.33
CA LEU A 53 12.57 12.01 -4.27
C LEU A 53 13.74 11.69 -3.34
N GLY A 54 14.42 12.73 -2.87
CA GLY A 54 15.67 12.65 -2.10
C GLY A 54 15.54 12.18 -0.65
N PHE A 55 14.66 11.22 -0.37
CA PHE A 55 14.57 10.55 0.92
C PHE A 55 15.64 9.46 1.05
N LYS A 56 15.89 8.97 2.27
CA LYS A 56 16.78 7.83 2.48
C LYS A 56 16.29 6.61 1.68
N GLY A 57 17.16 6.11 0.79
CA GLY A 57 16.83 5.01 -0.14
C GLY A 57 15.94 5.41 -1.32
N GLY A 58 15.69 6.70 -1.50
CA GLY A 58 14.77 7.23 -2.50
C GLY A 58 13.30 6.94 -2.20
N TYR A 59 12.44 7.70 -2.85
CA TYR A 59 11.00 7.47 -2.86
C TYR A 59 10.45 7.87 -4.23
N CYS A 60 9.93 6.92 -4.99
CA CYS A 60 9.20 7.26 -6.21
C CYS A 60 7.88 7.93 -5.83
N GLY A 61 7.72 9.19 -6.23
CA GLY A 61 6.54 9.98 -5.90
C GLY A 61 6.40 11.17 -6.83
N VAL A 62 5.22 11.80 -6.79
CA VAL A 62 4.95 13.03 -7.54
C VAL A 62 5.17 14.22 -6.60
N GLN A 63 5.96 15.20 -7.03
CA GLN A 63 6.16 16.46 -6.32
C GLN A 63 5.21 17.53 -6.85
N GLY A 64 4.78 18.44 -5.97
CA GLY A 64 4.04 19.65 -6.36
C GLY A 64 2.53 19.45 -6.49
N CYS A 65 1.98 18.41 -5.86
CA CYS A 65 0.54 18.25 -5.77
C CYS A 65 -0.09 19.41 -4.97
N SER A 66 -1.29 19.80 -5.35
CA SER A 66 -2.08 20.83 -4.66
C SER A 66 -3.33 20.24 -4.00
N LYS A 67 -3.74 19.03 -4.42
CA LYS A 67 -4.89 18.29 -3.90
C LYS A 67 -4.71 16.78 -4.10
N ALA A 68 -5.50 15.97 -3.40
CA ALA A 68 -5.48 14.52 -3.49
C ALA A 68 -5.80 14.01 -4.90
N GLY A 69 -6.63 14.73 -5.66
CA GLY A 69 -6.94 14.39 -7.05
C GLY A 69 -5.75 14.52 -8.02
N ASP A 70 -4.66 15.17 -7.61
CA ASP A 70 -3.42 15.24 -8.40
C ASP A 70 -2.55 13.99 -8.18
N CYS A 71 -2.88 13.17 -7.18
CA CYS A 71 -2.13 11.99 -6.80
C CYS A 71 -2.79 10.71 -7.33
N PRO A 72 -2.00 9.68 -7.70
CA PRO A 72 -2.53 8.37 -8.06
C PRO A 72 -3.45 7.79 -6.97
N GLY A 73 -4.49 7.05 -7.38
CA GLY A 73 -5.43 6.44 -6.43
C GLY A 73 -4.73 5.57 -5.38
N GLY A 74 -5.02 5.77 -4.09
CA GLY A 74 -4.30 5.12 -2.99
C GLY A 74 -3.08 5.90 -2.49
N SER A 75 -2.81 7.09 -3.03
CA SER A 75 -1.89 8.08 -2.47
C SER A 75 -2.61 9.39 -2.19
N ALA A 76 -2.00 10.25 -1.39
CA ALA A 76 -2.57 11.55 -1.04
C ALA A 76 -1.48 12.63 -1.01
N CYS A 77 -1.92 13.86 -1.24
CA CYS A 77 -1.04 15.00 -1.22
C CYS A 77 -0.74 15.41 0.23
N VAL A 78 0.52 15.30 0.62
CA VAL A 78 1.00 15.65 1.97
C VAL A 78 1.98 16.81 1.84
N ALA A 79 1.76 17.82 2.66
CA ALA A 79 2.72 18.90 2.87
C ALA A 79 3.87 18.39 3.74
N HIS A 80 5.07 18.45 3.19
CA HIS A 80 6.29 18.03 3.85
C HIS A 80 7.02 19.23 4.49
N THR A 81 7.89 18.96 5.45
CA THR A 81 8.57 19.98 6.28
C THR A 81 9.57 20.85 5.52
N ASP A 82 9.94 20.46 4.30
CA ASP A 82 10.79 21.21 3.37
C ASP A 82 10.00 22.24 2.54
N GLY A 83 8.70 22.43 2.85
CA GLY A 83 7.82 23.38 2.17
C GLY A 83 7.30 22.90 0.83
N LYS A 84 7.54 21.64 0.47
CA LYS A 84 7.03 21.02 -0.76
C LYS A 84 5.92 20.01 -0.43
N ASN A 85 5.08 19.76 -1.41
CA ASN A 85 4.03 18.75 -1.32
C ASN A 85 4.42 17.54 -2.15
N TYR A 86 4.16 16.35 -1.62
CA TYR A 86 4.42 15.10 -2.32
C TYR A 86 3.23 14.16 -2.21
N CYS A 87 3.02 13.36 -3.25
CA CYS A 87 2.06 12.27 -3.23
C CYS A 87 2.65 11.08 -2.48
N PHE A 88 2.26 10.92 -1.21
CA PHE A 88 2.64 9.77 -0.41
C PHE A 88 1.55 8.71 -0.44
N LEU A 89 1.98 7.45 -0.42
CA LEU A 89 1.12 6.29 -0.31
C LEU A 89 0.28 6.34 0.99
N ILE A 90 -1.03 6.11 0.89
CA ILE A 90 -1.91 5.95 2.05
C ILE A 90 -1.71 4.55 2.63
N CYS A 91 -1.74 4.46 3.95
CA CYS A 91 -1.54 3.20 4.66
C CYS A 91 -2.46 3.05 5.87
N ASN A 92 -2.68 1.79 6.27
CA ASN A 92 -3.29 1.41 7.52
C ASN A 92 -2.22 0.97 8.52
N ASP A 93 -1.22 0.22 8.04
CA ASP A 93 -0.11 -0.32 8.82
C ASP A 93 1.25 -0.20 8.09
N LYS A 94 2.33 -0.50 8.83
CA LYS A 94 3.71 -0.37 8.35
C LYS A 94 4.06 -1.32 7.20
N PRO A 95 3.66 -2.61 7.19
CA PRO A 95 3.98 -3.53 6.09
C PRO A 95 3.59 -3.01 4.71
N GLN A 96 2.44 -2.33 4.59
CA GLN A 96 2.00 -1.74 3.33
C GLN A 96 2.99 -0.71 2.77
N CYS A 97 3.70 0.02 3.61
CA CYS A 97 4.69 1.01 3.16
C CYS A 97 5.99 0.38 2.64
N ASN A 98 6.21 -0.90 2.91
CA ASN A 98 7.51 -1.55 2.73
C ASN A 98 7.47 -2.73 1.75
N THR A 99 6.35 -2.94 1.05
CA THR A 99 6.24 -3.97 -0.02
C THR A 99 7.32 -3.83 -1.10
N PHE A 100 7.70 -2.58 -1.43
CA PHE A 100 8.69 -2.27 -2.46
C PHE A 100 9.89 -1.47 -1.92
N ARG A 101 10.18 -1.63 -0.62
CA ARG A 101 11.31 -0.96 0.04
C ARG A 101 12.16 -1.97 0.80
N PRO A 102 13.49 -1.89 0.72
CA PRO A 102 14.36 -2.73 1.52
C PRO A 102 14.35 -2.31 3.00
N VAL A 103 14.75 -3.25 3.86
CA VAL A 103 14.63 -3.13 5.33
C VAL A 103 15.49 -2.02 5.95
N ASP A 104 16.52 -1.55 5.27
CA ASP A 104 17.44 -0.50 5.73
C ASP A 104 16.91 0.93 5.48
N VAL A 105 15.86 1.05 4.66
CA VAL A 105 15.22 2.31 4.24
C VAL A 105 13.70 2.29 4.42
N GLU A 106 13.23 1.49 5.38
CA GLU A 106 11.81 1.32 5.67
C GLU A 106 11.09 2.65 5.91
N ALA A 107 9.91 2.77 5.31
CA ALA A 107 8.97 3.84 5.60
C ALA A 107 8.05 3.48 6.78
N ASN A 108 7.62 4.50 7.51
CA ASN A 108 6.66 4.37 8.60
C ASN A 108 5.26 4.74 8.14
N CYS A 109 4.25 4.00 8.59
CA CYS A 109 2.86 4.42 8.42
C CYS A 109 2.48 5.43 9.50
N SER A 110 2.51 6.72 9.16
CA SER A 110 2.39 7.83 10.11
C SER A 110 1.06 8.56 9.99
N SER A 111 0.39 8.79 11.12
CA SER A 111 -0.74 9.72 11.25
C SER A 111 -0.30 11.17 11.49
N SER A 112 0.98 11.41 11.74
CA SER A 112 1.54 12.73 12.06
C SER A 112 1.90 13.53 10.81
N VAL A 113 1.12 13.37 9.75
CA VAL A 113 1.32 14.01 8.44
C VAL A 113 0.26 15.06 8.19
N THR A 114 0.62 16.10 7.43
CA THR A 114 -0.30 17.19 7.07
C THR A 114 -0.81 16.98 5.66
N PHE A 115 -2.05 16.49 5.52
CA PHE A 115 -2.71 16.39 4.21
C PHE A 115 -3.13 17.76 3.71
N VAL A 116 -2.84 18.07 2.44
CA VAL A 116 -3.13 19.39 1.86
C VAL A 116 -4.63 19.68 1.82
N ASP A 117 -5.47 18.67 1.54
CA ASP A 117 -6.93 18.83 1.52
C ASP A 117 -7.58 18.81 2.91
N GLY A 118 -6.78 18.77 3.99
CA GLY A 118 -7.29 18.72 5.36
C GLY A 118 -7.93 17.39 5.77
N THR A 119 -7.67 16.30 5.02
CA THR A 119 -8.12 14.94 5.36
C THR A 119 -7.66 14.57 6.77
N LYS A 120 -8.60 14.17 7.64
CA LYS A 120 -8.34 13.75 9.02
C LYS A 120 -8.48 12.25 9.18
N GLY A 121 -7.68 11.66 10.07
CA GLY A 121 -7.75 10.23 10.41
C GLY A 121 -7.08 9.29 9.41
N ALA A 122 -6.58 9.80 8.29
CA ALA A 122 -5.74 9.04 7.35
C ALA A 122 -4.28 8.99 7.83
N LYS A 123 -3.54 7.99 7.35
CA LYS A 123 -2.09 7.87 7.54
C LYS A 123 -1.40 7.77 6.20
N ALA A 124 -0.15 8.20 6.15
CA ALA A 124 0.68 8.10 4.96
C ALA A 124 2.02 7.43 5.26
N CYS A 125 2.60 6.80 4.25
CA CYS A 125 3.91 6.18 4.30
C CYS A 125 4.99 7.24 4.22
N VAL A 126 5.63 7.54 5.36
CA VAL A 126 6.70 8.53 5.46
C VAL A 126 8.05 7.81 5.50
N PRO A 127 8.89 7.93 4.45
CA PRO A 127 10.25 7.42 4.46
C PRO A 127 11.14 8.29 5.37
N PRO A 128 12.29 7.77 5.83
CA PRO A 128 13.27 8.57 6.56
C PRO A 128 13.87 9.64 5.63
N SER A 129 14.06 10.86 6.14
CA SER A 129 14.80 11.93 5.45
C SER A 129 16.30 11.78 5.62
#